data_AF-A0A6L5YS89-F1
#
_entry.id   AF-A0A6L5YS89-F1
#
_cell.length_a   1.000
_cell.length_b   1.000
_cell.length_c   1.000
_cell.angle_alpha   90.00
_cell.angle_beta   90.00
_cell.angle_gamma   90.00
#
_symmetry.space_group_name_H-M   'P 1'
#
loop_
_entity.id
_entity.type
_entity.pdbx_description
1 polymer ?
#
loop_
_entity_poly.entity_id
_entity_poly.type
_entity_poly.pdbx_seq_one_letter_code
_entity_poly.pdbx_strand_id
1 'polypeptide(L)'
;MNKFYTTYGFYPKYPVADAGYGSYNNYIFCEQHGMEKYMKFPMFKKETTDKKYQEDPFRAVNFPIGKDRIMRCPNEKKFYLQYRKNVKGNKYGRQEEIYQCEDCSGCPYAEHCKKTDKNRTVRINRELTAMHQEVIGNLESIQGALLRMNRSIQAEGTFGIIKNDRWYKRIVRRGIKSVLLEVFLVSIGHNLYKYHNKHEKNVTAA
;
A
#
# COMPACT_ATOMS: atom_id res chain seq x y z
N MET A 1 -7.28 12.13 -6.31
CA MET A 1 -7.22 12.19 -7.79
C MET A 1 -8.26 13.11 -8.40
N ASN A 2 -9.50 13.19 -7.89
CA ASN A 2 -10.51 14.13 -8.43
C ASN A 2 -10.02 15.59 -8.49
N LYS A 3 -9.33 16.10 -7.46
CA LYS A 3 -8.75 17.45 -7.50
C LYS A 3 -7.74 17.63 -8.65
N PHE A 4 -6.95 16.60 -8.96
CA PHE A 4 -6.03 16.62 -10.11
C PHE A 4 -6.81 16.71 -11.43
N TYR A 5 -7.86 15.88 -11.58
CA TYR A 5 -8.74 15.95 -12.74
C TYR A 5 -9.38 17.33 -12.91
N THR A 6 -9.89 17.94 -11.83
CA THR A 6 -10.44 19.30 -11.89
C THR A 6 -9.41 20.34 -12.35
N THR A 7 -8.14 20.18 -11.97
CA THR A 7 -7.08 21.13 -12.35
C THR A 7 -6.56 20.91 -13.78
N TYR A 8 -6.45 19.67 -14.23
CA TYR A 8 -5.73 19.33 -15.46
C TYR A 8 -6.62 18.73 -16.56
N GLY A 9 -7.86 18.36 -16.26
CA GLY A 9 -8.82 17.78 -17.22
C GLY A 9 -8.62 16.28 -17.52
N PHE A 10 -7.65 15.62 -16.88
CA PHE A 10 -7.39 14.19 -17.08
C PHE A 10 -6.91 13.49 -15.80
N TYR A 11 -6.94 12.16 -15.78
CA TYR A 11 -6.39 11.35 -14.70
C TYR A 11 -4.95 10.91 -15.02
N PRO A 12 -4.03 10.88 -14.02
CA PRO A 12 -2.66 10.48 -14.27
C PRO A 12 -2.59 8.99 -14.58
N LYS A 13 -1.87 8.60 -15.64
CA LYS A 13 -1.73 7.19 -16.03
C LYS A 13 -1.08 6.32 -14.95
N TYR A 14 -0.05 6.84 -14.27
CA TYR A 14 0.74 6.12 -13.26
C TYR A 14 0.71 6.82 -11.89
N PRO A 15 -0.36 6.68 -11.11
CA PRO A 15 -0.45 7.27 -9.77
C PRO A 15 0.51 6.58 -8.78
N VAL A 16 1.63 7.25 -8.47
CA VAL A 16 2.61 6.77 -7.48
C VAL A 16 2.34 7.38 -6.11
N ALA A 17 2.17 6.54 -5.10
CA ALA A 17 1.95 6.97 -3.72
C ALA A 17 2.56 6.03 -2.68
N ASP A 18 2.63 6.52 -1.45
CA ASP A 18 3.10 5.77 -0.29
C ASP A 18 2.17 4.62 0.08
N ALA A 19 2.70 3.72 0.93
CA ALA A 19 2.05 2.48 1.34
C ALA A 19 0.65 2.65 1.96
N GLY A 20 0.36 3.83 2.52
CA GLY A 20 -0.95 4.16 3.09
C GLY A 20 -2.07 4.37 2.07
N TYR A 21 -1.73 4.55 0.78
CA TYR A 21 -2.70 4.78 -0.29
C TYR A 21 -3.05 3.50 -1.08
N GLY A 22 -2.26 2.43 -0.97
CA GLY A 22 -2.56 1.15 -1.62
C GLY A 22 -3.67 0.40 -0.89
N SER A 23 -4.92 0.72 -1.23
CA SER A 23 -6.11 0.10 -0.69
C SER A 23 -7.03 -0.36 -1.82
N TYR A 24 -7.87 -1.36 -1.55
CA TYR A 24 -8.84 -1.89 -2.50
C TYR A 24 -9.66 -0.80 -3.19
N ASN A 25 -10.23 0.13 -2.42
CA ASN A 25 -11.05 1.21 -2.96
C ASN A 25 -10.27 2.11 -3.92
N ASN A 26 -8.98 2.35 -3.63
CA ASN A 26 -8.14 3.18 -4.48
C ASN A 26 -7.70 2.44 -5.74
N TYR A 27 -7.51 1.12 -5.68
CA TYR A 27 -7.21 0.30 -6.85
C TYR A 27 -8.42 0.19 -7.80
N ILE A 28 -9.63 -0.01 -7.26
CA ILE A 28 -10.86 0.04 -8.07
C ILE A 28 -11.03 1.43 -8.69
N PHE A 29 -10.78 2.50 -7.92
CA PHE A 29 -10.81 3.85 -8.44
C PHE A 29 -9.80 4.06 -9.58
N CYS A 30 -8.62 3.43 -9.52
CA CYS A 30 -7.67 3.44 -10.62
C CYS A 30 -8.25 2.80 -11.89
N GLU A 31 -8.79 1.59 -11.78
CA GLU A 31 -9.39 0.86 -12.91
C GLU A 31 -10.54 1.63 -13.57
N GLN A 32 -11.46 2.17 -12.76
CA GLN A 32 -12.63 2.93 -13.26
C GLN A 32 -12.25 4.17 -14.08
N HIS A 33 -11.05 4.71 -13.86
CA HIS A 33 -10.57 5.92 -14.50
C HIS A 33 -9.37 5.67 -15.42
N GLY A 34 -9.11 4.41 -15.80
CA GLY A 34 -8.05 4.05 -16.75
C GLY A 34 -6.63 4.30 -16.23
N MET A 35 -6.44 4.36 -14.91
CA MET A 35 -5.13 4.51 -14.28
C MET A 35 -4.56 3.13 -13.90
N GLU A 36 -3.24 3.01 -13.98
CA GLU A 36 -2.54 1.79 -13.59
C GLU A 36 -2.20 1.78 -12.09
N LYS A 37 -2.04 0.59 -11.50
CA LYS A 37 -1.87 0.43 -10.05
C LYS A 37 -0.40 0.55 -9.64
N TYR A 38 0.06 1.78 -9.37
CA TYR A 38 1.43 2.09 -8.94
C TYR A 38 1.53 2.60 -7.48
N MET A 39 0.49 2.38 -6.68
CA MET A 39 0.49 2.75 -5.26
C MET A 39 0.95 1.57 -4.41
N LYS A 40 1.93 1.77 -3.53
CA LYS A 40 2.33 0.73 -2.57
C LYS A 40 1.17 0.42 -1.62
N PHE A 41 1.01 -0.84 -1.25
CA PHE A 41 0.17 -1.24 -0.11
C PHE A 41 1.02 -1.42 1.16
N PRO A 42 0.42 -1.46 2.37
CA PRO A 42 1.17 -1.51 3.64
C PRO A 42 2.17 -2.66 3.74
N MET A 43 1.81 -3.83 3.22
CA MET A 43 2.64 -5.03 3.27
C MET A 43 3.64 -5.15 2.12
N PHE A 44 3.69 -4.18 1.19
CA PHE A 44 4.50 -4.25 -0.02
C PHE A 44 5.96 -4.60 0.27
N LYS A 45 6.63 -3.87 1.18
CA LYS A 45 8.03 -4.12 1.52
C LYS A 45 8.25 -5.54 2.06
N LYS A 46 7.32 -6.01 2.89
CA LYS A 46 7.40 -7.37 3.45
C LYS A 46 7.17 -8.43 2.39
N GLU A 47 6.22 -8.18 1.48
CA GLU A 47 5.93 -9.09 0.37
C GLU A 47 7.00 -9.11 -0.72
N THR A 48 7.87 -8.09 -0.82
CA THR A 48 8.95 -8.06 -1.84
C THR A 48 10.35 -8.34 -1.30
N THR A 49 10.64 -8.03 -0.03
CA THR A 49 12.03 -8.14 0.51
C THR A 49 12.23 -9.22 1.58
N ASP A 50 11.17 -9.63 2.27
CA ASP A 50 11.26 -10.60 3.38
C ASP A 50 11.02 -12.01 2.85
N LYS A 51 12.10 -12.71 2.48
CA LYS A 51 12.05 -14.09 1.97
C LYS A 51 11.38 -15.04 2.96
N LYS A 52 11.68 -14.92 4.25
CA LYS A 52 11.07 -15.76 5.29
C LYS A 52 9.56 -15.58 5.31
N TYR A 53 9.07 -14.35 5.11
CA TYR A 53 7.64 -14.09 5.01
C TYR A 53 7.03 -14.58 3.69
N GLN A 54 7.74 -14.45 2.57
CA GLN A 54 7.28 -14.94 1.27
C GLN A 54 7.14 -16.46 1.25
N GLU A 55 8.14 -17.16 1.76
CA GLU A 55 8.27 -18.62 1.70
C GLU A 55 7.62 -19.33 2.89
N ASP A 56 7.02 -18.60 3.84
CA ASP A 56 6.36 -19.17 5.01
C ASP A 56 5.29 -20.19 4.57
N PRO A 57 5.49 -21.50 4.82
CA PRO A 57 4.59 -22.55 4.37
C PRO A 57 3.24 -22.49 5.09
N PHE A 58 3.16 -21.76 6.21
CA PHE A 58 1.92 -21.57 6.96
C PHE A 58 1.11 -20.38 6.45
N ARG A 59 1.53 -19.61 5.44
CA ARG A 59 0.67 -18.57 4.86
C ARG A 59 -0.37 -19.18 3.94
N ALA A 60 -1.63 -18.76 4.12
CA ALA A 60 -2.76 -19.27 3.33
C ALA A 60 -2.61 -19.05 1.81
N VAL A 61 -1.90 -17.99 1.41
CA VAL A 61 -1.61 -17.72 -0.02
C VAL A 61 -0.62 -18.71 -0.63
N ASN A 62 0.17 -19.40 0.20
CA ASN A 62 1.16 -20.40 -0.21
C ASN A 62 0.62 -21.84 -0.13
N PHE A 63 -0.62 -22.01 0.33
CA PHE A 63 -1.23 -23.33 0.44
C PHE A 63 -1.50 -23.90 -0.95
N PRO A 64 -1.01 -25.11 -1.27
CA PRO A 64 -1.28 -25.72 -2.55
C PRO A 64 -2.78 -26.00 -2.72
N ILE A 65 -3.24 -25.86 -3.96
CA ILE A 65 -4.58 -26.24 -4.38
C ILE A 65 -4.48 -27.63 -5.02
N GLY A 66 -5.15 -28.62 -4.44
CA GLY A 66 -5.17 -29.99 -4.94
C GLY A 66 -5.91 -30.12 -6.28
N LYS A 67 -5.84 -31.31 -6.89
CA LYS A 67 -6.59 -31.64 -8.13
C LYS A 67 -8.10 -31.47 -7.96
N ASP A 68 -8.59 -31.66 -6.75
CA ASP A 68 -9.97 -31.45 -6.31
C ASP A 68 -10.35 -29.96 -6.18
N ARG A 69 -9.44 -29.04 -6.51
CA ARG A 69 -9.57 -27.58 -6.30
C ARG A 69 -9.71 -27.18 -4.83
N ILE A 70 -9.31 -28.05 -3.90
CA ILE A 70 -9.36 -27.79 -2.46
C ILE A 70 -7.98 -27.36 -1.97
N MET A 71 -7.96 -26.28 -1.21
CA MET A 71 -6.76 -25.78 -0.55
C MET A 71 -6.32 -26.71 0.58
N ARG A 72 -5.02 -26.98 0.69
CA ARG A 72 -4.44 -27.86 1.72
C ARG A 72 -3.29 -27.18 2.45
N CYS A 73 -3.18 -27.40 3.75
CA CYS A 73 -2.04 -26.91 4.53
C CYS A 73 -0.82 -27.84 4.41
N PRO A 74 0.34 -27.48 5.00
CA PRO A 74 1.53 -28.33 5.00
C PRO A 74 1.35 -29.71 5.64
N ASN A 75 0.30 -29.92 6.45
CA ASN A 75 -0.07 -31.22 7.01
C ASN A 75 -1.09 -31.99 6.14
N GLU A 76 -1.24 -31.60 4.87
CA GLU A 76 -2.16 -32.17 3.86
C GLU A 76 -3.66 -32.10 4.17
N LYS A 77 -4.04 -31.49 5.29
CA LYS A 77 -5.43 -31.29 5.71
C LYS A 77 -6.12 -30.24 4.85
N LYS A 78 -7.37 -30.55 4.49
CA LYS A 78 -8.22 -29.71 3.62
C LYS A 78 -8.78 -28.50 4.35
N PHE A 79 -8.94 -27.41 3.60
CA PHE A 79 -9.62 -26.19 4.04
C PHE A 79 -10.94 -26.02 3.31
N TYR A 80 -12.04 -25.98 4.06
CA TYR A 80 -13.39 -25.81 3.52
C TYR A 80 -13.90 -24.39 3.73
N LEU A 81 -14.59 -23.86 2.72
CA LEU A 81 -15.27 -22.57 2.82
C LEU A 81 -16.37 -22.67 3.87
N GLN A 82 -16.29 -21.82 4.89
CA GLN A 82 -17.32 -21.73 5.93
C GLN A 82 -18.40 -20.73 5.49
N TYR A 83 -17.99 -19.51 5.19
CA TYR A 83 -18.90 -18.44 4.76
C TYR A 83 -18.14 -17.30 4.08
N ARG A 84 -18.91 -16.45 3.41
CA ARG A 84 -18.45 -15.17 2.87
C ARG A 84 -19.01 -14.04 3.70
N LYS A 85 -18.23 -12.98 3.89
CA LYS A 85 -18.68 -11.77 4.58
C LYS A 85 -18.25 -10.51 3.84
N ASN A 86 -19.10 -9.49 3.89
CA ASN A 86 -18.75 -8.17 3.38
C ASN A 86 -17.74 -7.49 4.32
N VAL A 87 -16.78 -6.79 3.74
CA VAL A 87 -15.81 -5.99 4.49
C VAL A 87 -16.43 -4.64 4.84
N LYS A 88 -16.53 -4.33 6.13
CA LYS A 88 -17.04 -3.03 6.62
C LYS A 88 -16.20 -1.87 6.07
N GLY A 89 -16.86 -0.80 5.65
CA GLY A 89 -16.19 0.41 5.12
C GLY A 89 -15.74 0.30 3.66
N ASN A 90 -16.13 -0.75 2.94
CA ASN A 90 -15.87 -0.88 1.52
C ASN A 90 -16.95 -0.17 0.68
N LYS A 91 -16.54 0.60 -0.33
CA LYS A 91 -17.47 1.35 -1.21
C LYS A 91 -17.98 0.55 -2.40
N TYR A 92 -17.35 -0.60 -2.68
CA TYR A 92 -17.54 -1.41 -3.87
C TYR A 92 -17.89 -2.88 -3.55
N GLY A 93 -18.44 -3.15 -2.35
CA GLY A 93 -18.99 -4.46 -2.02
C GLY A 93 -17.96 -5.59 -1.83
N ARG A 94 -16.69 -5.28 -1.52
CA ARG A 94 -15.64 -6.30 -1.29
C ARG A 94 -16.06 -7.36 -0.29
N GLN A 95 -15.86 -8.62 -0.67
CA GLN A 95 -16.10 -9.79 0.16
C GLN A 95 -14.79 -10.46 0.60
N GLU A 96 -14.81 -11.05 1.78
CA GLU A 96 -13.77 -11.96 2.27
C GLU A 96 -14.34 -13.35 2.47
N GLU A 97 -13.60 -14.35 1.99
CA GLU A 97 -13.91 -15.76 2.16
C GLU A 97 -13.21 -16.27 3.42
N ILE A 98 -13.96 -16.95 4.29
CA ILE A 98 -13.38 -17.59 5.48
C ILE A 98 -13.34 -19.09 5.27
N TYR A 99 -12.14 -19.64 5.36
CA TYR A 99 -11.87 -21.07 5.25
C TYR A 99 -11.44 -21.64 6.59
N GLN A 100 -11.83 -22.88 6.87
CA GLN A 100 -11.45 -23.60 8.08
C GLN A 100 -10.85 -24.95 7.73
N CYS A 101 -9.76 -25.30 8.43
CA CYS A 101 -9.14 -26.61 8.37
C CYS A 101 -10.11 -27.68 8.86
N GLU A 102 -10.17 -28.82 8.17
CA GLU A 102 -11.05 -29.94 8.54
C GLU A 102 -10.72 -30.49 9.93
N ASP A 103 -9.44 -30.68 10.22
CA ASP A 103 -8.97 -31.20 11.51
C ASP A 103 -7.54 -30.74 11.79
N CYS A 104 -7.30 -30.26 13.01
CA CYS A 104 -5.99 -29.85 13.53
C CYS A 104 -5.56 -30.65 14.77
N SER A 105 -6.28 -31.72 15.12
CA SER A 105 -6.00 -32.56 16.27
C SER A 105 -4.68 -33.32 16.09
N GLY A 106 -3.82 -33.31 17.10
CA GLY A 106 -2.51 -33.98 17.03
C GLY A 106 -1.56 -33.45 15.94
N CYS A 107 -1.80 -32.25 15.40
CA CYS A 107 -0.99 -31.72 14.31
C CYS A 107 0.43 -31.36 14.80
N PRO A 108 1.51 -31.89 14.17
CA PRO A 108 2.89 -31.62 14.57
C PRO A 108 3.28 -30.14 14.39
N TYR A 109 2.57 -29.43 13.52
CA TYR A 109 2.82 -28.01 13.25
C TYR A 109 1.94 -27.07 14.10
N ALA A 110 1.21 -27.57 15.08
CA ALA A 110 0.26 -26.80 15.88
C ALA A 110 0.85 -25.49 16.42
N GLU A 111 2.01 -25.54 17.06
CA GLU A 111 2.65 -24.37 17.68
C GLU A 111 2.98 -23.24 16.69
N HIS A 112 3.31 -23.60 15.44
CA HIS A 112 3.70 -22.64 14.41
C HIS A 112 2.50 -22.18 13.56
N CYS A 113 1.47 -23.02 13.45
CA CYS A 113 0.37 -22.86 12.52
C CYS A 113 -0.88 -22.24 13.17
N LYS A 114 -1.18 -22.56 14.44
CA LYS A 114 -2.37 -22.10 15.16
C LYS A 114 -1.99 -21.40 16.47
N LYS A 115 -2.83 -20.44 16.89
CA LYS A 115 -2.68 -19.71 18.16
C LYS A 115 -3.67 -20.16 19.24
N THR A 116 -4.63 -21.00 18.88
CA THR A 116 -5.72 -21.46 19.74
C THR A 116 -5.91 -22.95 19.53
N ASP A 117 -6.58 -23.63 20.47
CA ASP A 117 -6.80 -25.08 20.37
C ASP A 117 -7.73 -25.49 19.22
N LYS A 118 -8.60 -24.56 18.79
CA LYS A 118 -9.53 -24.73 17.66
C LYS A 118 -8.82 -24.96 16.33
N ASN A 119 -9.54 -25.57 15.38
CA ASN A 119 -9.09 -25.70 14.00
C ASN A 119 -8.74 -24.33 13.41
N ARG A 120 -7.65 -24.31 12.64
CA ARG A 120 -7.17 -23.09 12.02
C ARG A 120 -8.19 -22.53 11.03
N THR A 121 -8.46 -21.23 11.15
CA THR A 121 -9.22 -20.48 10.16
C THR A 121 -8.32 -19.49 9.43
N VAL A 122 -8.57 -19.31 8.13
CA VAL A 122 -7.85 -18.34 7.29
C VAL A 122 -8.85 -17.49 6.53
N ARG A 123 -8.47 -16.24 6.28
CA ARG A 123 -9.27 -15.29 5.51
C ARG A 123 -8.56 -15.06 4.19
N ILE A 124 -9.30 -15.22 3.10
CA ILE A 124 -8.79 -15.05 1.75
C ILE A 124 -9.58 -13.96 1.06
N ASN A 125 -8.85 -13.04 0.43
CA ASN A 125 -9.43 -12.04 -0.43
C ASN A 125 -8.78 -12.13 -1.80
N ARG A 126 -9.39 -12.91 -2.69
CA ARG A 126 -8.80 -13.23 -4.00
C ARG A 126 -8.59 -11.98 -4.84
N GLU A 127 -9.57 -11.09 -4.87
CA GLU A 127 -9.51 -9.84 -5.64
C GLU A 127 -8.38 -8.92 -5.17
N LEU A 128 -8.29 -8.64 -3.86
CA LEU A 128 -7.23 -7.79 -3.35
C LEU A 128 -5.85 -8.45 -3.52
N THR A 129 -5.76 -9.77 -3.32
CA THR A 129 -4.50 -10.49 -3.56
C THR A 129 -4.07 -10.40 -5.02
N ALA A 130 -5.00 -10.50 -5.98
CA ALA A 130 -4.70 -10.30 -7.40
C ALA A 130 -4.22 -8.87 -7.69
N MET A 131 -4.90 -7.85 -7.13
CA MET A 131 -4.46 -6.45 -7.27
C MET A 131 -3.08 -6.22 -6.65
N HIS A 132 -2.76 -6.86 -5.52
CA HIS A 132 -1.43 -6.76 -4.91
C HIS A 132 -0.35 -7.37 -5.80
N GLN A 133 -0.62 -8.51 -6.44
CA GLN A 133 0.32 -9.14 -7.38
C GLN A 133 0.58 -8.25 -8.60
N GLU A 134 -0.47 -7.63 -9.15
CA GLU A 134 -0.34 -6.64 -10.22
C GLU A 134 0.51 -5.44 -9.78
N VAL A 135 0.23 -4.89 -8.59
CA VAL A 135 1.01 -3.78 -8.02
C VAL A 135 2.48 -4.16 -7.82
N ILE A 136 2.77 -5.38 -7.37
CA ILE A 136 4.14 -5.89 -7.22
C ILE A 136 4.82 -5.91 -8.59
N GLY A 137 4.22 -6.55 -9.60
CA GLY A 137 4.76 -6.60 -10.96
C GLY A 137 5.01 -5.20 -11.55
N ASN A 138 4.05 -4.29 -11.39
CA ASN A 138 4.16 -2.90 -11.84
C ASN A 138 5.34 -2.18 -11.17
N LEU A 139 5.49 -2.31 -9.85
CA LEU A 139 6.49 -1.57 -9.06
C LEU A 139 7.90 -2.16 -9.08
N GLU A 140 8.01 -3.45 -9.40
CA GLU A 140 9.29 -4.16 -9.60
C GLU A 140 9.79 -4.06 -11.05
N SER A 141 8.94 -3.65 -12.00
CA SER A 141 9.38 -3.30 -13.34
C SER A 141 10.38 -2.13 -13.35
N ILE A 142 11.16 -2.02 -14.43
CA ILE A 142 12.10 -0.90 -14.65
C ILE A 142 11.36 0.44 -14.55
N GLN A 143 10.19 0.54 -15.20
CA GLN A 143 9.36 1.74 -15.16
C GLN A 143 8.89 2.05 -13.74
N GLY A 144 8.44 1.05 -12.99
CA GLY A 144 8.04 1.21 -11.59
C GLY A 144 9.17 1.67 -10.69
N ALA A 145 10.38 1.14 -10.90
CA ALA A 145 11.57 1.57 -10.18
C ALA A 145 11.89 3.06 -10.44
N LEU A 146 11.87 3.49 -11.71
CA LEU A 146 12.09 4.89 -12.10
C LEU A 146 11.03 5.83 -11.52
N LEU A 147 9.76 5.44 -11.61
CA LEU A 147 8.63 6.20 -11.05
C LEU A 147 8.76 6.38 -9.53
N ARG A 148 9.17 5.32 -8.81
CA ARG A 148 9.42 5.39 -7.36
C ARG A 148 10.60 6.28 -7.02
N MET A 149 11.69 6.20 -7.79
CA MET A 149 12.86 7.05 -7.60
C MET A 149 12.51 8.53 -7.79
N ASN A 150 11.83 8.87 -8.88
CA ASN A 150 11.38 10.24 -9.15
C ASN A 150 10.48 10.77 -8.04
N ARG A 151 9.55 9.94 -7.54
CA ARG A 151 8.66 10.33 -6.43
C ARG A 151 9.43 10.62 -5.15
N SER A 152 10.43 9.80 -4.82
CA SER A 152 11.31 9.99 -3.65
C SER A 152 12.10 11.30 -3.78
N ILE A 153 12.73 11.55 -4.94
CA ILE A 153 13.47 12.80 -5.21
C ILE A 153 12.56 14.04 -5.02
N GLN A 154 11.36 14.01 -5.60
CA GLN A 154 10.41 15.14 -5.51
C GLN A 154 9.90 15.37 -4.07
N ALA A 155 9.65 14.29 -3.32
CA ALA A 155 9.10 14.38 -1.97
C ALA A 155 10.16 14.76 -0.94
N GLU A 156 11.28 14.03 -0.93
CA GLU A 156 12.27 14.08 0.15
C GLU A 156 13.03 15.39 0.15
N GLY A 157 13.36 15.96 -1.01
CA GLY A 157 14.08 17.24 -1.07
C GLY A 157 13.34 18.36 -0.32
N THR A 158 12.04 18.50 -0.57
CA THR A 158 11.23 19.56 0.07
C THR A 158 11.04 19.30 1.56
N PHE A 159 10.66 18.08 1.94
CA PHE A 159 10.42 17.75 3.35
C PHE A 159 11.71 17.72 4.17
N GLY A 160 12.84 17.33 3.58
CA GLY A 160 14.16 17.36 4.22
C GLY A 160 14.55 18.79 4.59
N ILE A 161 14.46 19.73 3.65
CA ILE A 161 14.78 21.15 3.90
C ILE A 161 13.86 21.73 4.99
N ILE A 162 12.55 21.49 4.88
CA ILE A 162 11.59 22.05 5.84
C ILE A 162 11.83 21.46 7.24
N LYS A 163 11.98 20.15 7.36
CA LYS A 163 12.03 19.48 8.67
C LYS A 163 13.41 19.52 9.33
N ASN A 164 14.47 19.28 8.56
CA ASN A 164 15.84 19.19 9.09
C ASN A 164 16.52 20.55 9.02
N ASP A 165 16.66 21.14 7.84
CA ASP A 165 17.45 22.37 7.68
C ASP A 165 16.77 23.58 8.36
N ARG A 166 15.43 23.60 8.36
CA ARG A 166 14.63 24.68 8.96
C ARG A 166 13.97 24.31 10.28
N TRP A 167 14.29 23.13 10.83
CA TRP A 167 13.80 22.67 12.13
C TRP A 167 12.27 22.64 12.31
N TYR A 168 11.48 22.65 11.22
CA TYR A 168 10.03 22.57 11.28
C TYR A 168 9.57 21.11 11.44
N LYS A 169 9.75 20.57 12.65
CA LYS A 169 9.52 19.15 12.96
C LYS A 169 8.11 18.82 13.43
N ARG A 170 7.41 19.79 14.04
CA ARG A 170 6.07 19.60 14.61
C ARG A 170 5.21 20.83 14.37
N ILE A 171 3.92 20.57 14.12
CA ILE A 171 2.90 21.61 14.06
C ILE A 171 2.62 22.08 15.49
N VAL A 172 2.58 23.39 15.70
CA VAL A 172 2.40 23.98 17.05
C VAL A 172 0.97 24.50 17.27
N ARG A 173 0.26 24.86 16.19
CA ARG A 173 -1.13 25.32 16.28
C ARG A 173 -2.10 24.16 16.48
N ARG A 174 -3.25 24.47 17.10
CA ARG A 174 -4.37 23.55 17.30
C ARG A 174 -5.59 24.01 16.50
N GLY A 175 -6.40 23.06 16.07
CA GLY A 175 -7.60 23.30 15.25
C GLY A 175 -7.28 23.39 13.75
N ILE A 176 -8.13 22.77 12.92
CA ILE A 176 -7.85 22.55 11.49
C ILE A 176 -7.54 23.84 10.72
N LYS A 177 -8.27 24.94 10.99
CA LYS A 177 -8.04 26.24 10.33
C LYS A 177 -6.66 26.82 10.66
N SER A 178 -6.29 26.81 11.95
CA SER A 178 -5.00 27.34 12.40
C SER A 178 -3.83 26.47 11.94
N VAL A 179 -4.01 25.15 11.90
CA VAL A 179 -3.03 24.20 11.35
C VAL A 179 -2.81 24.45 9.87
N LEU A 180 -3.89 24.65 9.09
CA LEU A 180 -3.79 24.99 7.67
C LEU A 180 -3.03 26.29 7.45
N LEU A 181 -3.34 27.34 8.22
CA LEU A 181 -2.64 28.62 8.16
C LEU A 181 -1.13 28.43 8.39
N GLU A 182 -0.74 27.69 9.43
CA GLU A 182 0.67 27.42 9.74
C GLU A 182 1.38 26.72 8.58
N VAL A 183 0.78 25.63 8.06
CA VAL A 183 1.33 24.86 6.94
C VAL A 183 1.45 25.72 5.68
N PHE A 184 0.47 26.58 5.40
CA PHE A 184 0.51 27.49 4.25
C PHE A 184 1.60 28.54 4.39
N LEU A 185 1.76 29.17 5.56
CA LEU A 185 2.81 30.16 5.78
C LEU A 185 4.21 29.54 5.61
N VAL A 186 4.45 28.35 6.18
CA VAL A 186 5.71 27.61 6.00
C VAL A 186 5.95 27.29 4.52
N SER A 187 4.91 26.87 3.80
CA SER A 187 5.00 26.54 2.37
C SER A 187 5.31 27.77 1.50
N ILE A 188 4.66 28.91 1.78
CA ILE A 188 4.91 30.18 1.10
C ILE A 188 6.36 30.64 1.34
N GLY A 189 6.80 30.64 2.60
CA GLY A 189 8.17 31.02 2.96
C GLY A 189 9.22 30.12 2.30
N HIS A 190 8.96 28.82 2.20
CA HIS A 190 9.83 27.88 1.48
C HIS A 190 9.90 28.20 -0.03
N ASN A 191 8.76 28.47 -0.66
CA ASN A 191 8.71 28.81 -2.09
C ASN A 191 9.42 30.13 -2.39
N LEU A 192 9.22 31.16 -1.56
CA LEU A 192 9.90 32.45 -1.70
C LEU A 192 11.42 32.31 -1.56
N TYR A 193 11.88 31.52 -0.58
CA TYR A 193 13.31 31.24 -0.42
C TYR A 193 13.91 30.53 -1.63
N LYS A 194 13.23 29.51 -2.17
CA LYS A 194 13.68 28.82 -3.38
C LYS A 194 13.72 29.75 -4.59
N TYR A 195 12.72 30.62 -4.72
CA TYR A 195 12.66 31.61 -5.79
C TYR A 195 13.83 32.59 -5.72
N HIS A 196 14.06 33.17 -4.53
CA HIS A 196 15.17 34.10 -4.31
C HIS A 196 16.53 33.44 -4.62
N ASN A 197 16.83 32.27 -4.06
CA ASN A 197 18.10 31.59 -4.33
C ASN A 197 18.29 31.21 -5.79
N LYS A 198 17.21 30.90 -6.52
CA LYS A 198 17.28 30.64 -7.97
C LYS A 198 17.62 31.92 -8.72
N HIS A 199 17.02 33.05 -8.33
CA HIS A 199 17.31 34.35 -8.91
C HIS A 199 18.78 34.75 -8.68
N GLU A 200 19.27 34.68 -7.44
CA GLU A 200 20.66 35.02 -7.10
C GLU A 200 21.68 34.17 -7.87
N LYS A 201 21.44 32.86 -8.01
CA LYS A 201 22.31 31.99 -8.81
C LYS A 201 22.35 32.39 -10.28
N ASN A 202 21.21 32.77 -10.85
CA ASN A 202 21.15 33.21 -12.23
C ASN A 202 21.86 34.55 -12.44
N VAL A 203 21.81 35.46 -11.46
CA VAL A 203 22.54 36.73 -11.48
C VAL A 203 24.04 36.51 -11.35
N THR A 204 24.47 35.55 -10.52
CA THR A 204 25.90 35.26 -10.30
C THR A 204 26.54 34.44 -11.43
N ALA A 205 25.74 33.72 -12.21
CA ALA A 205 26.20 32.91 -13.34
C ALA A 205 26.20 33.66 -14.69
N ALA A 206 25.65 34.88 -14.73
CA ALA A 206 25.68 35.80 -15.86
C ALA A 206 26.89 36.74 -15.73
#